data_AF-A0A7C4HIX6-F1
#
_entry.id   AF-A0A7C4HIX6-F1
#
_cell.length_a   1.000
_cell.length_b   1.000
_cell.length_c   1.000
_cell.angle_alpha   90.00
_cell.angle_beta   90.00
_cell.angle_gamma   90.00
#
_symmetry.space_group_name_H-M   'P 1'
#
loop_
_entity.id
_entity.type
_entity.pdbx_description
1 polymer ?
#
loop_
_entity_poly.entity_id
_entity_poly.type
_entity_poly.pdbx_seq_one_letter_code
_entity_poly.pdbx_strand_id
1 'polypeptide(L)'
;MGDGSVIVVSDCHLGLVGGGKRKGIVCEPEKLGQFLSWLIRLERVEKASIALGPWGGGRREKVLKPPEKLVLIGDILELWDASDRAIEYCSRPIFDLLEKMSCEKIYLLGNHDYDLKSLVGVYPSGEQTLTIIEDCYPEQERKSGKVTTLKRGDRDYLFVHGYQFDRIFRFQPWKLLPGIRSGAVAFGKYGDLFIGLLILGIIAGALNYAVTQHFSLAAGLSQLMFSVPLPQLLPLSFLGLSLGFWSVLLPVLAVLGNGALILLWAILGGPRIFYLYGRKVWNKLVGTRYNREASVKGLRAWWKRFSKGKVIDAEKLRIVYG
;
A
#
# COMPACT_ATOMS: atom_id res chain seq x y z
N MET A 1 -19.76 6.20 -32.13
CA MET A 1 -18.50 6.06 -31.36
C MET A 1 -17.75 7.36 -31.50
N GLY A 2 -17.32 7.97 -30.39
CA GLY A 2 -16.60 9.23 -30.45
C GLY A 2 -15.27 9.06 -31.19
N ASP A 3 -14.89 10.11 -31.91
CA ASP A 3 -13.65 10.19 -32.68
C ASP A 3 -12.53 10.85 -31.85
N GLY A 4 -12.71 10.95 -30.53
CA GLY A 4 -11.76 11.63 -29.63
C GLY A 4 -10.58 10.76 -29.23
N SER A 5 -9.57 11.39 -28.64
CA SER A 5 -8.38 10.69 -28.16
C SER A 5 -8.68 9.91 -26.87
N VAL A 6 -8.07 8.74 -26.71
CA VAL A 6 -7.96 8.06 -25.40
C VAL A 6 -6.59 8.41 -24.84
N ILE A 7 -6.58 9.10 -23.70
CA ILE A 7 -5.37 9.48 -22.98
C ILE A 7 -5.21 8.54 -21.79
N VAL A 8 -3.97 8.10 -21.54
CA VAL A 8 -3.64 7.16 -20.47
C VAL A 8 -2.55 7.77 -19.61
N VAL A 9 -2.73 7.71 -18.30
CA VAL A 9 -1.79 8.19 -17.27
C VAL A 9 -1.64 7.09 -16.23
N SER A 10 -0.43 6.87 -15.71
CA SER A 10 -0.10 5.78 -14.79
C SER A 10 0.96 6.23 -13.79
N ASP A 11 1.07 5.54 -12.65
CA ASP A 11 2.21 5.61 -11.70
C ASP A 11 2.58 7.04 -11.29
N CYS A 12 1.56 7.85 -10.97
CA CYS A 12 1.78 9.24 -10.55
C CYS A 12 2.25 9.35 -9.09
N HIS A 13 1.92 8.35 -8.26
CA HIS A 13 2.27 8.26 -6.84
C HIS A 13 2.08 9.60 -6.10
N LEU A 14 0.89 10.21 -6.22
CA LEU A 14 0.59 11.48 -5.59
C LEU A 14 0.56 11.31 -4.07
N GLY A 15 1.58 11.87 -3.42
CA GLY A 15 1.74 11.87 -1.97
C GLY A 15 3.20 12.15 -1.59
N LEU A 16 3.43 13.25 -0.87
CA LEU A 16 4.77 13.56 -0.36
C LEU A 16 5.19 12.51 0.68
N VAL A 17 6.26 11.79 0.39
CA VAL A 17 6.86 10.84 1.34
C VAL A 17 7.94 11.57 2.14
N GLY A 18 7.81 11.58 3.47
CA GLY A 18 8.81 12.17 4.36
C GLY A 18 10.16 11.40 4.34
N GLY A 19 11.25 12.14 4.19
CA GLY A 19 12.63 11.62 4.14
C GLY A 19 13.19 11.62 2.72
N GLY A 20 14.34 12.29 2.53
CA GLY A 20 14.89 12.67 1.23
C GLY A 20 14.97 11.57 0.17
N LYS A 21 15.03 12.00 -1.10
CA LYS A 21 15.17 11.21 -2.35
C LYS A 21 15.17 9.68 -2.15
N ARG A 22 14.00 9.09 -1.89
CA ARG A 22 13.83 7.64 -2.05
C ARG A 22 14.02 7.33 -3.54
N LYS A 23 14.94 6.44 -3.88
CA LYS A 23 15.10 5.98 -5.27
C LYS A 23 13.81 5.30 -5.72
N GLY A 24 13.10 5.89 -6.67
CA GLY A 24 12.04 5.22 -7.43
C GLY A 24 10.61 5.75 -7.28
N ILE A 25 10.27 6.46 -6.19
CA ILE A 25 8.93 7.07 -6.03
C ILE A 25 9.10 8.59 -6.16
N VAL A 26 8.59 9.15 -7.27
CA VAL A 26 8.71 10.58 -7.57
C VAL A 26 7.31 11.16 -7.70
N CYS A 27 6.85 11.87 -6.67
CA CYS A 27 5.60 12.61 -6.70
C CYS A 27 5.85 13.97 -7.38
N GLU A 28 5.39 14.14 -8.63
CA GLU A 28 5.53 15.39 -9.42
C GLU A 28 4.17 16.03 -9.75
N PRO A 29 3.40 16.49 -8.74
CA PRO A 29 2.04 16.99 -8.94
C PRO A 29 2.01 18.21 -9.86
N GLU A 30 3.05 19.04 -9.85
CA GLU A 30 3.21 20.16 -10.77
C GLU A 30 3.18 19.71 -12.25
N LYS A 31 3.97 18.68 -12.61
CA LYS A 31 4.05 18.19 -13.99
C LYS A 31 2.75 17.55 -14.43
N LEU A 32 2.13 16.75 -13.57
CA LEU A 32 0.81 16.18 -13.85
C LEU A 32 -0.24 17.30 -14.02
N GLY A 33 -0.23 18.31 -13.14
CA GLY A 33 -1.12 19.46 -13.23
C GLY A 33 -0.93 20.27 -14.51
N GLN A 34 0.32 20.49 -14.94
CA GLN A 34 0.64 21.13 -16.22
C GLN A 34 0.13 20.30 -17.41
N PHE A 35 0.30 18.98 -17.36
CA PHE A 35 -0.20 18.06 -18.39
C PHE A 35 -1.73 18.07 -18.48
N LEU A 36 -2.44 17.96 -17.34
CA LEU A 36 -3.91 18.03 -17.31
C LEU A 36 -4.42 19.40 -17.77
N SER A 37 -3.76 20.48 -17.34
CA SER A 37 -4.08 21.83 -17.82
C SER A 37 -3.90 21.96 -19.34
N TRP A 38 -2.89 21.30 -19.91
CA TRP A 38 -2.71 21.23 -21.35
C TRP A 38 -3.81 20.41 -22.04
N LEU A 39 -4.25 19.29 -21.47
CA LEU A 39 -5.41 18.53 -21.99
C LEU A 39 -6.70 19.36 -21.97
N ILE A 40 -6.95 20.14 -20.92
CA ILE A 40 -8.11 21.06 -20.86
C ILE A 40 -8.04 22.10 -21.99
N ARG A 41 -6.83 22.61 -22.32
CA ARG A 41 -6.66 23.49 -23.49
C ARG A 41 -6.89 22.74 -24.80
N LEU A 42 -6.51 21.48 -24.89
CA LEU A 42 -6.74 20.62 -26.06
C LEU A 42 -8.24 20.45 -26.35
N GLU A 43 -9.10 20.43 -25.33
CA GLU A 43 -10.56 20.36 -25.51
C GLU A 43 -11.15 21.58 -26.24
N ARG A 44 -10.44 22.72 -26.24
CA ARG A 44 -10.87 23.96 -26.91
C ARG A 44 -10.43 24.06 -28.36
N VAL A 45 -9.58 23.15 -28.84
CA VAL A 45 -9.08 23.15 -30.22
C VAL A 45 -9.50 21.84 -30.90
N GLU A 46 -9.77 21.88 -32.20
CA GLU A 46 -10.22 20.67 -32.90
C GLU A 46 -9.14 19.57 -32.94
N LYS A 47 -7.88 19.96 -33.16
CA LYS A 47 -6.74 19.05 -33.27
C LYS A 47 -5.44 19.76 -32.86
N ALA A 48 -4.51 19.02 -32.27
CA ALA A 48 -3.15 19.48 -32.02
C ALA A 48 -2.13 18.45 -32.52
N SER A 49 -1.10 18.89 -33.25
CA SER A 49 0.03 18.02 -33.58
C SER A 49 1.04 18.05 -32.44
N ILE A 50 1.49 16.89 -31.98
CA ILE A 50 2.58 16.76 -31.02
C ILE A 50 3.77 16.06 -31.67
N ALA A 51 4.97 16.59 -31.43
CA ALA A 51 6.20 15.92 -31.82
C ALA A 51 6.36 14.64 -30.98
N LEU A 52 6.61 13.53 -31.66
CA LEU A 52 6.94 12.27 -31.02
C LEU A 52 8.45 12.20 -30.85
N GLY A 53 8.89 11.94 -29.61
CA GLY A 53 10.28 11.69 -29.29
C GLY A 53 10.79 10.34 -29.82
N PRO A 54 11.91 9.83 -29.27
CA PRO A 54 12.54 8.58 -29.73
C PRO A 54 11.62 7.35 -29.63
N TRP A 55 10.56 7.42 -28.83
CA TRP A 55 9.55 6.38 -28.64
C TRP A 55 8.41 6.40 -29.69
N GLY A 56 8.46 7.29 -30.68
CA GLY A 56 7.42 7.46 -31.71
C GLY A 56 7.27 6.30 -32.70
N GLY A 57 8.17 5.31 -32.66
CA GLY A 57 8.17 4.17 -33.58
C GLY A 57 8.37 4.59 -35.03
N GLY A 58 9.30 5.52 -35.27
CA GLY A 58 9.61 6.07 -36.60
C GLY A 58 8.71 7.22 -37.06
N ARG A 59 7.61 7.50 -36.36
CA ARG A 59 6.77 8.68 -36.62
C ARG A 59 7.37 9.90 -35.94
N ARG A 60 7.39 11.04 -36.65
CA ARG A 60 7.85 12.33 -36.13
C ARG A 60 6.78 13.06 -35.33
N GLU A 61 5.53 12.87 -35.68
CA GLU A 61 4.41 13.59 -35.08
C GLU A 61 3.18 12.70 -34.90
N LYS A 62 2.30 13.12 -33.99
CA LYS A 62 0.98 12.54 -33.79
C LYS A 62 -0.04 13.67 -33.66
N VAL A 63 -1.08 13.61 -34.48
CA VAL A 63 -2.24 14.48 -34.32
C VAL A 63 -3.15 13.91 -33.24
N LEU A 64 -3.44 14.73 -32.24
CA LEU A 64 -4.37 14.45 -31.16
C LEU A 64 -5.64 15.25 -31.39
N LYS A 65 -6.77 14.60 -31.15
CA LYS A 65 -8.08 15.23 -31.01
C LYS A 65 -8.37 15.48 -29.52
N PRO A 66 -9.37 16.32 -29.18
CA PRO A 66 -9.89 16.42 -27.83
C PRO A 66 -10.04 15.04 -27.17
N PRO A 67 -9.64 14.89 -25.89
CA PRO A 67 -9.82 13.64 -25.18
C PRO A 67 -11.31 13.33 -25.09
N GLU A 68 -11.69 12.11 -25.48
CA GLU A 68 -13.00 11.55 -25.15
C GLU A 68 -12.92 10.78 -23.83
N LYS A 69 -11.73 10.27 -23.51
CA LYS A 69 -11.50 9.43 -22.34
C LYS A 69 -10.12 9.65 -21.75
N LEU A 70 -10.07 9.76 -20.43
CA LEU A 70 -8.86 9.73 -19.64
C LEU A 70 -8.86 8.47 -18.77
N VAL A 71 -7.90 7.57 -19.00
CA VAL A 71 -7.73 6.35 -18.21
C VAL A 71 -6.52 6.54 -17.29
N LEU A 72 -6.78 6.54 -15.99
CA LEU A 72 -5.79 6.54 -14.93
C LEU A 72 -5.51 5.08 -14.53
N ILE A 73 -4.37 4.53 -14.92
CA ILE A 73 -3.96 3.14 -14.68
C ILE A 73 -3.14 3.08 -13.42
N GLY A 74 -3.84 3.01 -12.29
CA GLY A 74 -3.30 2.69 -10.97
C GLY A 74 -2.08 3.46 -10.50
N ASP A 75 -1.72 3.18 -9.25
CA ASP A 75 -0.68 3.84 -8.48
C ASP A 75 -0.68 5.37 -8.68
N ILE A 76 -1.89 5.95 -8.77
CA ILE A 76 -2.09 7.40 -8.91
C ILE A 76 -1.91 8.08 -7.57
N LEU A 77 -2.32 7.42 -6.47
CA LEU A 77 -2.17 7.93 -5.11
C LEU A 77 -1.15 7.08 -4.33
N GLU A 78 -0.23 7.72 -3.63
CA GLU A 78 0.74 7.01 -2.79
C GLU A 78 0.12 6.68 -1.42
N LEU A 79 -0.94 5.87 -1.35
CA LEU A 79 -1.58 5.50 -0.07
C LEU A 79 -0.67 4.66 0.81
N TRP A 80 0.37 4.13 0.23
CA TRP A 80 1.18 3.07 0.78
C TRP A 80 2.25 3.64 1.73
N ASP A 81 2.91 4.72 1.33
CA ASP A 81 3.98 5.37 2.10
C ASP A 81 3.66 6.81 2.53
N ALA A 82 2.71 7.50 1.87
CA ALA A 82 2.38 8.88 2.20
C ALA A 82 1.29 8.98 3.27
N SER A 83 1.36 10.04 4.09
CA SER A 83 0.29 10.37 5.04
C SER A 83 -0.95 10.89 4.32
N ASP A 84 -2.14 10.71 4.91
CA ASP A 84 -3.40 11.22 4.32
C ASP A 84 -3.32 12.70 3.96
N ARG A 85 -2.73 13.54 4.82
CA ARG A 85 -2.54 14.98 4.56
C ARG A 85 -1.66 15.26 3.36
N ALA A 86 -0.61 14.46 3.17
CA ALA A 86 0.30 14.60 2.04
C ALA A 86 -0.36 14.19 0.73
N ILE A 87 -1.17 13.12 0.77
CA ILE A 87 -1.97 12.66 -0.37
C ILE A 87 -3.01 13.73 -0.71
N GLU A 88 -3.76 14.22 0.28
CA GLU A 88 -4.76 15.28 0.10
C GLU A 88 -4.13 16.54 -0.50
N TYR A 89 -3.00 17.00 0.04
CA TYR A 89 -2.28 18.18 -0.46
C TYR A 89 -1.82 18.02 -1.92
N CYS A 90 -1.27 16.86 -2.29
CA CYS A 90 -0.81 16.59 -3.65
C CYS A 90 -1.94 16.36 -4.64
N SER A 91 -3.01 15.69 -4.21
CA SER A 91 -4.04 15.19 -5.11
C SER A 91 -5.19 16.17 -5.31
N ARG A 92 -5.53 17.01 -4.32
CA ARG A 92 -6.66 17.94 -4.44
C ARG A 92 -6.56 18.83 -5.69
N PRO A 93 -5.45 19.52 -5.98
CA PRO A 93 -5.35 20.34 -7.19
C PRO A 93 -5.46 19.52 -8.49
N ILE A 94 -5.06 18.25 -8.46
CA ILE A 94 -5.17 17.34 -9.61
C ILE A 94 -6.63 16.95 -9.83
N PHE A 95 -7.35 16.58 -8.77
CA PHE A 95 -8.78 16.28 -8.87
C PHE A 95 -9.61 17.49 -9.28
N ASP A 96 -9.27 18.69 -8.81
CA ASP A 96 -9.89 19.95 -9.27
C ASP A 96 -9.68 20.20 -10.79
N LEU A 97 -8.57 19.72 -11.35
CA LEU A 97 -8.33 19.77 -12.80
C LEU A 97 -9.09 18.67 -13.55
N LEU A 98 -9.14 17.46 -13.00
CA LEU A 98 -9.92 16.35 -13.57
C LEU A 98 -11.41 16.72 -13.65
N GLU A 99 -11.95 17.40 -12.64
CA GLU A 99 -13.33 17.89 -12.63
C GLU A 99 -13.63 18.81 -13.82
N LYS A 100 -12.68 19.67 -14.21
CA LYS A 100 -12.83 20.64 -15.30
C LYS A 100 -12.76 20.04 -16.71
N MET A 101 -12.35 18.78 -16.84
CA MET A 101 -12.27 18.11 -18.14
C MET A 101 -13.66 17.65 -18.60
N SER A 102 -13.96 17.79 -19.89
CA SER A 102 -15.24 17.38 -20.49
C SER A 102 -15.28 15.91 -20.93
N CYS A 103 -14.22 15.14 -20.66
CA CYS A 103 -14.11 13.72 -21.02
C CYS A 103 -14.52 12.74 -19.90
N GLU A 104 -14.80 11.49 -20.28
CA GLU A 104 -15.04 10.38 -19.33
C GLU A 104 -13.73 10.02 -18.62
N LYS A 105 -13.76 9.86 -17.30
CA LYS A 105 -12.59 9.46 -16.51
C LYS A 105 -12.76 8.04 -15.99
N ILE A 106 -11.75 7.22 -16.23
CA ILE A 106 -11.67 5.85 -15.71
C ILE A 106 -10.49 5.78 -14.75
N TYR A 107 -10.75 5.44 -13.50
CA TYR A 107 -9.71 5.17 -12.50
C TYR A 107 -9.61 3.68 -12.28
N LEU A 108 -8.58 3.06 -12.84
CA LEU A 108 -8.27 1.65 -12.64
C LEU A 108 -7.37 1.51 -11.41
N LEU A 109 -7.82 0.78 -10.39
CA LEU A 109 -7.07 0.66 -9.13
C LEU A 109 -5.75 -0.10 -9.32
N GLY A 110 -4.67 0.53 -8.85
CA GLY A 110 -3.35 -0.09 -8.69
C GLY A 110 -3.19 -0.80 -7.34
N ASN A 111 -1.98 -1.28 -7.07
CA ASN A 111 -1.67 -1.90 -5.78
C ASN A 111 -1.45 -0.86 -4.67
N HIS A 112 -0.88 0.32 -4.98
CA HIS A 112 -0.74 1.43 -4.03
C HIS A 112 -2.09 2.08 -3.71
N ASP A 113 -3.03 2.06 -4.64
CA ASP A 113 -4.35 2.71 -4.50
C ASP A 113 -5.44 1.74 -3.99
N TYR A 114 -5.09 0.49 -3.65
CA TYR A 114 -6.07 -0.58 -3.41
C TYR A 114 -7.01 -0.32 -2.23
N ASP A 115 -6.64 0.57 -1.30
CA ASP A 115 -7.52 1.01 -0.20
C ASP A 115 -8.84 1.61 -0.73
N LEU A 116 -8.85 2.12 -1.96
CA LEU A 116 -10.05 2.67 -2.61
C LEU A 116 -11.01 1.61 -3.12
N LYS A 117 -10.74 0.31 -2.92
CA LYS A 117 -11.62 -0.78 -3.40
C LYS A 117 -13.08 -0.63 -2.96
N SER A 118 -13.32 -0.19 -1.73
CA SER A 118 -14.68 0.03 -1.22
C SER A 118 -15.43 1.15 -1.95
N LEU A 119 -14.71 1.95 -2.74
CA LEU A 119 -15.21 3.03 -3.57
C LEU A 119 -15.26 2.65 -5.07
N VAL A 120 -15.22 1.36 -5.42
CA VAL A 120 -15.50 0.95 -6.80
C VAL A 120 -16.94 1.32 -7.15
N GLY A 121 -17.12 2.04 -8.26
CA GLY A 121 -18.40 2.62 -8.63
C GLY A 121 -18.27 3.76 -9.64
N VAL A 122 -19.39 4.44 -9.88
CA VAL A 122 -19.48 5.59 -10.79
C VAL A 122 -19.85 6.82 -9.98
N TYR A 123 -19.07 7.88 -10.12
CA TYR A 123 -19.19 9.11 -9.35
C TYR A 123 -19.29 10.34 -10.26
N PRO A 124 -19.99 11.40 -9.83
CA PRO A 124 -19.95 12.68 -10.54
C PRO A 124 -18.55 13.30 -10.48
N SER A 125 -18.09 13.87 -11.58
CA SER A 125 -16.78 14.55 -11.71
C SER A 125 -16.88 15.66 -12.75
N GLY A 126 -17.48 16.79 -12.35
CA GLY A 126 -17.82 17.91 -13.23
C GLY A 126 -19.00 17.56 -14.12
N GLU A 127 -18.87 17.82 -15.43
CA GLU A 127 -19.90 17.50 -16.42
C GLU A 127 -19.95 16.01 -16.82
N GLN A 128 -18.98 15.22 -16.40
CA GLN A 128 -18.85 13.80 -16.75
C GLN A 128 -18.66 12.94 -15.50
N THR A 129 -18.55 11.62 -15.71
CA THR A 129 -18.34 10.66 -14.63
C THR A 129 -16.87 10.33 -14.42
N LEU A 130 -16.54 9.99 -13.17
CA LEU A 130 -15.36 9.24 -12.77
C LEU A 130 -15.80 7.82 -12.40
N THR A 131 -15.36 6.83 -13.17
CA THR A 131 -15.63 5.42 -12.90
C THR A 131 -14.40 4.78 -12.26
N ILE A 132 -14.53 4.36 -11.01
CA ILE A 132 -13.48 3.63 -10.29
C ILE A 132 -13.72 2.14 -10.46
N ILE A 133 -12.73 1.42 -10.97
CA ILE A 133 -12.83 -0.01 -11.28
C ILE A 133 -11.62 -0.80 -10.78
N GLU A 134 -11.84 -2.07 -10.48
CA GLU A 134 -10.79 -3.01 -10.09
C GLU A 134 -10.23 -3.75 -11.32
N ASP A 135 -8.98 -4.21 -11.23
CA ASP A 135 -8.32 -5.19 -12.09
C ASP A 135 -8.07 -4.81 -13.57
N CYS A 136 -9.11 -4.51 -14.34
CA CYS A 136 -8.97 -4.22 -15.77
C CYS A 136 -10.12 -3.37 -16.34
N TYR A 137 -9.79 -2.55 -17.36
CA TYR A 137 -10.75 -1.80 -18.17
C TYR A 137 -10.75 -2.27 -19.63
N PRO A 138 -11.90 -2.39 -20.31
CA PRO A 138 -13.24 -2.41 -19.74
C PRO A 138 -13.42 -3.49 -18.67
N GLU A 139 -14.38 -3.28 -17.78
CA GLU A 139 -14.71 -4.29 -16.77
C GLU A 139 -15.20 -5.58 -17.44
N GLN A 140 -14.80 -6.72 -16.88
CA GLN A 140 -15.07 -8.02 -17.47
C GLN A 140 -16.26 -8.67 -16.79
N GLU A 141 -17.28 -9.00 -17.57
CA GLU A 141 -18.41 -9.77 -17.05
C GLU A 141 -17.95 -11.17 -16.63
N ARG A 142 -18.11 -11.50 -15.34
CA ARG A 142 -17.65 -12.77 -14.77
C ARG A 142 -18.20 -14.01 -15.49
N LYS A 143 -19.40 -13.91 -16.08
CA LYS A 143 -20.12 -15.01 -16.70
C LYS A 143 -20.13 -14.99 -18.24
N SER A 144 -19.69 -13.91 -18.88
CA SER A 144 -19.91 -13.73 -20.33
C SER A 144 -19.11 -14.69 -21.21
N GLY A 145 -18.11 -15.39 -20.65
CA GLY A 145 -17.20 -16.22 -21.42
C GLY A 145 -16.49 -15.44 -22.53
N LYS A 146 -16.50 -14.10 -22.50
CA LYS A 146 -15.94 -13.22 -23.54
C LYS A 146 -15.03 -12.19 -22.89
N VAL A 147 -13.94 -11.86 -23.56
CA VAL A 147 -13.10 -10.72 -23.16
C VAL A 147 -13.69 -9.44 -23.76
N THR A 148 -14.06 -8.50 -22.91
CA THR A 148 -14.56 -7.18 -23.34
C THR A 148 -13.39 -6.24 -23.58
N THR A 149 -13.39 -5.52 -24.70
CA THR A 149 -12.33 -4.60 -25.11
C THR A 149 -12.91 -3.22 -25.47
N LEU A 150 -12.10 -2.18 -25.32
CA LEU A 150 -12.43 -0.86 -25.86
C LEU A 150 -12.00 -0.82 -27.33
N LYS A 151 -12.97 -0.81 -28.25
CA LYS A 151 -12.67 -0.69 -29.69
C LYS A 151 -12.39 0.76 -30.08
N ARG A 152 -11.27 1.00 -30.77
CA ARG A 152 -10.91 2.29 -31.38
C ARG A 152 -10.31 2.05 -32.76
N GLY A 153 -11.08 2.39 -33.79
CA GLY A 153 -10.72 2.09 -35.18
C GLY A 153 -10.64 0.58 -35.41
N ASP A 154 -9.48 0.12 -35.91
CA ASP A 154 -9.16 -1.28 -36.19
C ASP A 154 -8.50 -2.01 -35.01
N ARG A 155 -8.53 -1.43 -33.80
CA ARG A 155 -7.82 -1.93 -32.63
C ARG A 155 -8.74 -2.09 -31.43
N ASP A 156 -8.40 -3.07 -30.63
CA ASP A 156 -9.06 -3.40 -29.37
C ASP A 156 -8.09 -3.16 -28.22
N TYR A 157 -8.55 -2.48 -27.18
CA TYR A 157 -7.71 -2.14 -26.03
C TYR A 157 -8.23 -2.80 -24.76
N LEU A 158 -7.30 -3.36 -23.99
CA LEU A 158 -7.50 -3.82 -22.63
C LEU A 158 -6.47 -3.12 -21.75
N PHE A 159 -6.91 -2.48 -20.68
CA PHE A 159 -6.07 -1.73 -19.77
C PHE A 159 -6.01 -2.48 -18.44
N VAL A 160 -4.82 -2.62 -17.89
CA VAL A 160 -4.54 -3.33 -16.63
C VAL A 160 -3.46 -2.58 -15.88
N HIS A 161 -3.41 -2.68 -14.54
CA HIS A 161 -2.36 -1.99 -13.78
C HIS A 161 -0.97 -2.50 -14.14
N GLY A 162 -0.71 -3.80 -13.94
CA GLY A 162 0.61 -4.40 -14.18
C GLY A 162 1.03 -5.33 -13.05
N TYR A 163 0.55 -5.08 -11.81
CA TYR A 163 0.80 -5.95 -10.66
C TYR A 163 0.37 -7.42 -10.94
N GLN A 164 -0.62 -7.63 -11.81
CA GLN A 164 -1.13 -8.96 -12.17
C GLN A 164 -0.06 -9.87 -12.81
N PHE A 165 1.03 -9.29 -13.32
CA PHE A 165 2.09 -10.01 -14.01
C PHE A 165 3.16 -10.52 -13.07
N ASP A 166 3.47 -9.74 -12.03
CA ASP A 166 4.54 -10.02 -11.09
C ASP A 166 4.20 -11.26 -10.25
N ARG A 167 5.20 -12.12 -10.05
CA ARG A 167 5.08 -13.36 -9.27
C ARG A 167 4.81 -13.08 -7.79
N ILE A 168 5.47 -12.06 -7.24
CA ILE A 168 5.33 -11.68 -5.83
C ILE A 168 3.94 -11.10 -5.63
N PHE A 169 3.51 -10.31 -6.59
CA PHE A 169 2.14 -9.83 -6.66
C PHE A 169 1.13 -10.89 -7.19
N ARG A 170 1.31 -12.18 -6.88
CA ARG A 170 0.26 -13.21 -7.09
C ARG A 170 -0.41 -13.68 -5.81
N PHE A 171 0.31 -13.62 -4.69
CA PHE A 171 -0.20 -14.05 -3.40
C PHE A 171 -1.08 -13.01 -2.71
N GLN A 172 -1.32 -11.87 -3.36
CA GLN A 172 -2.18 -10.81 -2.87
C GLN A 172 -1.83 -10.22 -1.48
N PRO A 173 -0.56 -10.22 -0.97
CA PRO A 173 -0.26 -9.59 0.32
C PRO A 173 -0.61 -8.10 0.36
N TRP A 174 -0.58 -7.41 -0.79
CA TRP A 174 -0.99 -6.00 -0.84
C TRP A 174 -2.46 -5.77 -0.52
N LYS A 175 -3.34 -6.77 -0.69
CA LYS A 175 -4.75 -6.65 -0.30
C LYS A 175 -4.96 -6.60 1.22
N LEU A 176 -3.95 -7.02 1.99
CA LEU A 176 -3.95 -6.91 3.45
C LEU A 176 -3.40 -5.55 3.92
N LEU A 177 -2.61 -4.87 3.07
CA LEU A 177 -2.01 -3.57 3.40
C LEU A 177 -3.04 -2.50 3.75
N PRO A 178 -4.21 -2.37 3.08
CA PRO A 178 -5.25 -1.44 3.50
C PRO A 178 -5.63 -1.62 4.97
N GLY A 179 -5.93 -2.85 5.42
CA GLY A 179 -6.32 -3.11 6.80
C GLY A 179 -5.19 -2.81 7.80
N ILE A 180 -3.95 -3.18 7.44
CA ILE A 180 -2.78 -2.89 8.28
C ILE A 180 -2.56 -1.38 8.40
N ARG A 181 -2.66 -0.65 7.29
CA ARG A 181 -2.54 0.80 7.24
C ARG A 181 -3.65 1.48 8.03
N SER A 182 -4.92 1.12 7.81
CA SER A 182 -6.06 1.66 8.55
C SER A 182 -5.89 1.43 10.05
N GLY A 183 -5.43 0.25 10.47
CA GLY A 183 -5.08 -0.01 11.87
C GLY A 183 -3.96 0.91 12.38
N ALA A 184 -2.85 1.02 11.64
CA ALA A 184 -1.72 1.87 12.01
C ALA A 184 -2.11 3.37 12.10
N VAL A 185 -2.98 3.84 11.20
CA VAL A 185 -3.51 5.22 11.19
C VAL A 185 -4.49 5.44 12.33
N ALA A 186 -5.43 4.52 12.56
CA ALA A 186 -6.43 4.60 13.61
C ALA A 186 -5.79 4.68 15.01
N PHE A 187 -4.73 3.91 15.25
CA PHE A 187 -4.00 3.98 16.52
C PHE A 187 -3.05 5.18 16.62
N GLY A 188 -2.65 5.77 15.50
CA GLY A 188 -1.82 6.99 15.47
C GLY A 188 -0.65 6.93 16.46
N LYS A 189 -0.49 7.96 17.29
CA LYS A 189 0.55 8.02 18.33
C LYS A 189 0.37 6.97 19.45
N TYR A 190 -0.84 6.49 19.71
CA TYR A 190 -1.05 5.40 20.67
C TYR A 190 -0.41 4.09 20.20
N GLY A 191 -0.25 3.92 18.89
CA GLY A 191 0.53 2.80 18.37
C GLY A 191 1.99 2.82 18.86
N ASP A 192 2.61 3.99 19.03
CA ASP A 192 3.97 4.08 19.60
C ASP A 192 3.98 3.64 21.07
N LEU A 193 2.94 4.00 21.82
CA LEU A 193 2.76 3.54 23.20
C LEU A 193 2.61 2.02 23.25
N PHE A 194 1.78 1.40 22.40
CA PHE A 194 1.64 -0.06 22.36
C PHE A 194 2.94 -0.76 21.97
N ILE A 195 3.73 -0.18 21.07
CA ILE A 195 5.07 -0.69 20.74
C ILE A 195 5.99 -0.62 21.98
N GLY A 196 6.00 0.51 22.68
CA GLY A 196 6.79 0.67 23.90
C GLY A 196 6.38 -0.32 24.98
N LEU A 197 5.07 -0.47 25.22
CA LEU A 197 4.54 -1.43 26.16
C LEU A 197 4.83 -2.88 25.74
N LEU A 198 4.80 -3.20 24.44
CA LEU A 198 5.14 -4.52 23.92
C LEU A 198 6.60 -4.86 24.24
N ILE A 199 7.52 -3.92 23.97
CA ILE A 199 8.94 -4.08 24.29
C ILE A 199 9.13 -4.28 25.80
N LEU A 200 8.48 -3.44 26.63
CA LEU A 200 8.54 -3.57 28.08
C LEU A 200 7.97 -4.92 28.56
N GLY A 201 6.87 -5.38 27.98
CA GLY A 201 6.26 -6.67 28.32
C GLY A 201 7.16 -7.85 27.97
N ILE A 202 7.79 -7.84 26.79
CA ILE A 202 8.77 -8.86 26.38
C ILE A 202 9.96 -8.89 27.36
N ILE A 203 10.50 -7.72 27.72
CA ILE A 203 11.61 -7.60 28.68
C ILE A 203 11.18 -8.10 30.06
N ALA A 204 9.99 -7.70 30.53
CA ALA A 204 9.46 -8.12 31.82
C ALA A 204 9.22 -9.64 31.88
N GLY A 205 8.67 -10.23 30.81
CA GLY A 205 8.47 -11.67 30.69
C GLY A 205 9.79 -12.44 30.69
N ALA A 206 10.79 -11.97 29.94
CA ALA A 206 12.13 -12.57 29.92
C ALA A 206 12.82 -12.45 31.29
N LEU A 207 12.72 -11.30 31.96
CA LEU A 207 13.27 -11.09 33.29
C LEU A 207 12.58 -11.96 34.34
N ASN A 208 11.24 -12.04 34.31
CA ASN A 208 10.48 -12.91 35.20
C ASN A 208 10.84 -14.38 34.98
N TYR A 209 11.02 -14.82 33.74
CA TYR A 209 11.51 -16.16 33.42
C TYR A 209 12.92 -16.40 33.98
N ALA A 210 13.85 -15.48 33.76
CA ALA A 210 15.22 -15.61 34.28
C ALA A 210 15.24 -15.63 35.81
N VAL A 211 14.49 -14.74 36.47
CA VAL A 211 14.38 -14.71 37.94
C VAL A 211 13.77 -16.02 38.42
N THR A 212 12.64 -16.48 37.89
CA THR A 212 12.03 -17.74 38.35
C THR A 212 12.93 -18.97 38.14
N GLN A 213 13.72 -19.02 37.07
CA GLN A 213 14.69 -20.10 36.84
C GLN A 213 15.90 -20.04 37.79
N HIS A 214 16.40 -18.85 38.13
CA HIS A 214 17.57 -18.70 39.00
C HIS A 214 17.23 -18.59 40.50
N PHE A 215 16.06 -18.04 40.85
CA PHE A 215 15.58 -17.86 42.22
C PHE A 215 14.80 -19.07 42.74
N SER A 216 14.33 -20.00 41.91
CA SER A 216 13.80 -21.29 42.40
C SER A 216 14.86 -22.10 43.14
N LEU A 217 16.13 -21.98 42.76
CA LEU A 217 17.28 -22.45 43.53
C LEU A 217 17.42 -21.74 44.89
N ALA A 218 17.20 -20.42 44.94
CA ALA A 218 17.29 -19.63 46.17
C ALA A 218 16.07 -19.80 47.10
N ALA A 219 14.88 -20.05 46.56
CA ALA A 219 13.66 -20.33 47.32
C ALA A 219 13.70 -21.72 47.97
N GLY A 220 14.32 -22.71 47.32
CA GLY A 220 14.66 -23.98 47.95
C GLY A 220 15.66 -23.81 49.11
N LEU A 221 16.64 -22.91 48.95
CA LEU A 221 17.61 -22.55 50.00
C LEU A 221 17.00 -21.71 51.14
N SER A 222 16.03 -20.85 50.86
CA SER A 222 15.39 -20.02 51.89
C SER A 222 14.43 -20.84 52.76
N GLN A 223 13.68 -21.79 52.20
CA GLN A 223 12.93 -22.77 53.02
C GLN A 223 13.84 -23.56 53.97
N LEU A 224 15.08 -23.83 53.55
CA LEU A 224 16.13 -24.47 54.37
C LEU A 224 16.73 -23.55 55.44
N MET A 225 16.72 -22.23 55.23
CA MET A 225 17.28 -21.23 56.15
C MET A 225 16.23 -20.67 57.14
N PHE A 226 14.94 -20.69 56.78
CA PHE A 226 13.83 -20.23 57.63
C PHE A 226 13.41 -21.23 58.72
N SER A 227 14.00 -22.44 58.76
CA SER A 227 13.93 -23.31 59.94
C SER A 227 14.82 -22.84 61.10
N VAL A 228 15.58 -21.74 60.90
CA VAL A 228 16.42 -21.11 61.93
C VAL A 228 15.79 -19.77 62.33
N PRO A 229 15.56 -19.49 63.62
CA PRO A 229 14.92 -18.26 64.06
C PRO A 229 15.93 -17.10 63.99
N LEU A 230 16.06 -16.50 62.81
CA LEU A 230 16.87 -15.29 62.58
C LEU A 230 16.08 -14.02 62.15
N PRO A 231 14.83 -13.73 62.58
CA PRO A 231 14.04 -12.67 61.94
C PRO A 231 14.31 -11.26 62.48
N GLN A 232 15.14 -11.08 63.51
CA GLN A 232 15.19 -9.80 64.25
C GLN A 232 16.32 -8.83 63.85
N LEU A 233 17.27 -9.23 62.99
CA LEU A 233 18.46 -8.40 62.67
C LEU A 233 18.59 -7.97 61.20
N LEU A 234 17.69 -8.40 60.31
CA LEU A 234 17.84 -8.16 58.86
C LEU A 234 17.18 -6.92 58.23
N PRO A 235 16.32 -6.09 58.88
CA PRO A 235 15.56 -5.08 58.14
C PRO A 235 16.39 -3.92 57.55
N LEU A 236 17.65 -3.75 57.98
CA LEU A 236 18.58 -2.73 57.44
C LEU A 236 19.75 -3.32 56.64
N SER A 237 19.83 -4.64 56.53
CA SER A 237 20.86 -5.27 55.69
C SER A 237 20.50 -5.10 54.21
N PHE A 238 21.51 -5.03 53.34
CA PHE A 238 21.34 -5.04 51.88
C PHE A 238 20.42 -6.18 51.41
N LEU A 239 20.44 -7.31 52.12
CA LEU A 239 19.55 -8.45 51.91
C LEU A 239 18.07 -8.11 52.17
N GLY A 240 17.74 -7.44 53.28
CA GLY A 240 16.37 -7.03 53.60
C GLY A 240 15.79 -6.02 52.60
N LEU A 241 16.59 -5.02 52.21
CA LEU A 241 16.20 -4.05 51.19
C LEU A 241 16.02 -4.69 49.80
N SER A 242 16.87 -5.67 49.45
CA SER A 242 16.72 -6.41 48.19
C SER A 242 15.45 -7.28 48.18
N LEU A 243 15.13 -7.97 49.28
CA LEU A 243 13.91 -8.78 49.38
C LEU A 243 12.64 -7.92 49.31
N GLY A 244 12.61 -6.78 49.99
CA GLY A 244 11.51 -5.81 49.90
C GLY A 244 11.33 -5.28 48.46
N PHE A 245 12.44 -4.91 47.81
CA PHE A 245 12.42 -4.48 46.41
C PHE A 245 11.85 -5.55 45.47
N TRP A 246 12.32 -6.80 45.58
CA TRP A 246 11.84 -7.91 44.74
C TRP A 246 10.37 -8.26 45.00
N SER A 247 9.89 -8.14 46.25
CA SER A 247 8.49 -8.42 46.59
C SER A 247 7.51 -7.45 45.93
N VAL A 248 7.92 -6.20 45.68
CA VAL A 248 7.13 -5.19 44.95
C VAL A 248 7.31 -5.34 43.44
N LEU A 249 8.52 -5.65 42.99
CA LEU A 249 8.85 -5.73 41.56
C LEU A 249 8.29 -6.97 40.86
N LEU A 250 8.28 -8.14 41.52
CA LEU A 250 7.84 -9.40 40.92
C LEU A 250 6.38 -9.40 40.44
N PRO A 251 5.39 -8.91 41.22
CA PRO A 251 4.00 -8.78 40.74
C PRO A 251 3.89 -7.87 39.51
N VAL A 252 4.64 -6.77 39.48
CA VAL A 252 4.66 -5.85 38.32
C VAL A 252 5.23 -6.53 37.09
N LEU A 253 6.35 -7.27 37.23
CA LEU A 253 6.93 -8.05 36.14
C LEU A 253 6.01 -9.18 35.67
N ALA A 254 5.28 -9.83 36.58
CA ALA A 254 4.34 -10.89 36.24
C ALA A 254 3.12 -10.35 35.48
N VAL A 255 2.61 -9.17 35.84
CA VAL A 255 1.53 -8.50 35.11
C VAL A 255 2.03 -8.03 33.74
N LEU A 256 3.12 -7.27 33.67
CA LEU A 256 3.65 -6.74 32.41
C LEU A 256 4.17 -7.84 31.47
N GLY A 257 4.77 -8.89 32.04
CA GLY A 257 5.27 -10.07 31.32
C GLY A 257 4.20 -11.12 31.03
N ASN A 258 2.93 -10.84 31.34
CA ASN A 258 1.84 -11.74 31.05
C ASN A 258 1.70 -11.94 29.53
N GLY A 259 1.73 -13.19 29.07
CA GLY A 259 1.67 -13.52 27.65
C GLY A 259 0.43 -13.00 26.93
N ALA A 260 -0.72 -12.91 27.60
CA ALA A 260 -1.95 -12.38 27.01
C ALA A 260 -1.86 -10.87 26.79
N LEU A 261 -1.22 -10.14 27.72
CA LEU A 261 -0.97 -8.71 27.54
C LEU A 261 0.06 -8.48 26.42
N ILE A 262 1.18 -9.22 26.41
CA ILE A 262 2.15 -9.15 25.31
C ILE A 262 1.46 -9.39 23.96
N LEU A 263 0.59 -10.39 23.85
CA LEU A 263 -0.16 -10.68 22.64
C LEU A 263 -1.10 -9.54 22.24
N LEU A 264 -1.88 -8.99 23.18
CA LEU A 264 -2.75 -7.86 22.87
C LEU A 264 -1.93 -6.64 22.39
N TRP A 265 -0.76 -6.40 22.98
CA TRP A 265 0.06 -5.23 22.63
C TRP A 265 0.72 -5.45 21.27
N ALA A 266 1.05 -6.71 20.93
CA ALA A 266 1.48 -7.10 19.60
C ALA A 266 0.36 -6.92 18.55
N ILE A 267 -0.90 -7.22 18.89
CA ILE A 267 -2.04 -6.99 17.98
C ILE A 267 -2.26 -5.48 17.75
N LEU A 268 -2.19 -4.67 18.80
CA LEU A 268 -2.44 -3.22 18.72
C LEU A 268 -1.25 -2.44 18.12
N GLY A 269 -0.02 -2.80 18.49
CA GLY A 269 1.21 -2.17 17.98
C GLY A 269 1.72 -2.76 16.66
N GLY A 270 1.38 -4.02 16.36
CA GLY A 270 1.86 -4.77 15.21
C GLY A 270 1.62 -4.09 13.87
N PRO A 271 0.41 -3.56 13.58
CA PRO A 271 0.16 -2.84 12.34
C PRO A 271 1.11 -1.65 12.15
N ARG A 272 1.41 -0.91 13.22
CA ARG A 272 2.33 0.22 13.20
C ARG A 272 3.79 -0.23 13.06
N ILE A 273 4.21 -1.31 13.71
CA ILE A 273 5.55 -1.90 13.53
C ILE A 273 5.75 -2.30 12.07
N PHE A 274 4.77 -3.01 11.50
CA PHE A 274 4.82 -3.41 10.11
C PHE A 274 4.90 -2.20 9.19
N TYR A 275 4.04 -1.20 9.39
CA TYR A 275 4.02 0.02 8.59
C TYR A 275 5.34 0.81 8.65
N LEU A 276 5.91 1.00 9.84
CA LEU A 276 7.14 1.79 10.03
C LEU A 276 8.41 1.05 9.61
N TYR A 277 8.48 -0.26 9.87
CA TYR A 277 9.71 -1.05 9.74
C TYR A 277 9.54 -2.23 8.80
N GLY A 278 8.52 -3.07 9.03
CA GLY A 278 8.31 -4.31 8.27
C GLY A 278 8.24 -4.07 6.76
N ARG A 279 7.56 -3.01 6.35
CA ARG A 279 7.44 -2.58 4.96
C ARG A 279 8.76 -2.10 4.35
N LYS A 280 9.59 -1.37 5.09
CA LYS A 280 10.92 -0.95 4.60
C LYS A 280 11.83 -2.17 4.39
N VAL A 281 11.75 -3.13 5.31
CA VAL A 281 12.47 -4.41 5.20
C VAL A 281 11.94 -5.20 4.00
N TRP A 282 10.62 -5.32 3.85
CA TRP A 282 9.98 -5.94 2.70
C TRP A 282 10.46 -5.30 1.40
N ASN A 283 10.37 -3.98 1.24
CA ASN A 283 10.81 -3.28 0.04
C ASN A 283 12.31 -3.47 -0.25
N LYS A 284 13.15 -3.68 0.78
CA LYS A 284 14.57 -3.98 0.59
C LYS A 284 14.83 -5.43 0.17
N LEU A 285 14.06 -6.38 0.71
CA LEU A 285 14.19 -7.82 0.43
C LEU A 285 13.53 -8.22 -0.90
N VAL A 286 12.40 -7.58 -1.17
CA VAL A 286 11.46 -7.89 -2.26
C VAL A 286 11.52 -6.87 -3.38
N GLY A 287 12.21 -5.74 -3.18
CA GLY A 287 12.44 -4.72 -4.19
C GLY A 287 13.21 -5.27 -5.39
N THR A 288 12.48 -5.94 -6.28
CA THR A 288 13.00 -6.45 -7.53
C THR A 288 13.21 -5.25 -8.43
N ARG A 289 14.48 -5.02 -8.80
CA ARG A 289 14.81 -4.17 -9.95
C ARG A 289 13.98 -4.66 -11.14
N TYR A 290 13.48 -3.72 -11.94
CA TYR A 290 12.75 -4.01 -13.17
C TYR A 290 13.48 -5.10 -13.96
N ASN A 291 12.82 -6.26 -14.13
CA ASN A 291 13.32 -7.36 -14.92
C ASN A 291 12.37 -7.57 -16.10
N ARG A 292 12.77 -7.01 -17.26
CA ARG A 292 11.98 -7.05 -18.49
C ARG A 292 11.54 -8.46 -18.88
N GLU A 293 12.44 -9.45 -18.76
CA GLU A 293 12.12 -10.83 -19.12
C GLU A 293 11.08 -11.43 -18.17
N ALA A 294 11.23 -11.18 -16.87
CA ALA A 294 10.26 -11.59 -15.86
C ALA A 294 8.90 -10.93 -16.09
N SER A 295 8.85 -9.64 -16.43
CA SER A 295 7.61 -8.92 -16.77
C SER A 295 6.93 -9.51 -18.00
N VAL A 296 7.68 -9.79 -19.08
CA VAL A 296 7.13 -10.43 -20.29
C VAL A 296 6.60 -11.83 -20.00
N LYS A 297 7.34 -12.63 -19.23
CA LYS A 297 6.90 -13.97 -18.79
C LYS A 297 5.65 -13.88 -17.91
N GLY A 298 5.61 -12.90 -17.02
CA GLY A 298 4.50 -12.58 -16.14
C GLY A 298 3.23 -12.24 -16.92
N LEU A 299 3.35 -11.32 -17.88
CA LEU A 299 2.28 -10.93 -18.80
C LEU A 299 1.73 -12.15 -19.56
N ARG A 300 2.60 -12.97 -20.18
CA ARG A 300 2.18 -14.19 -20.89
C ARG A 300 1.44 -15.17 -19.98
N ALA A 301 1.96 -15.40 -18.76
CA ALA A 301 1.35 -16.31 -17.80
C ALA A 301 0.02 -15.78 -17.25
N TRP A 302 -0.08 -14.48 -17.01
CA TRP A 302 -1.33 -13.83 -16.67
C TRP A 302 -2.34 -13.95 -17.81
N TRP A 303 -1.95 -13.60 -19.03
CA TRP A 303 -2.83 -13.64 -20.20
C TRP A 303 -3.40 -15.04 -20.44
N LYS A 304 -2.55 -16.07 -20.39
CA LYS A 304 -2.98 -17.47 -20.52
C LYS A 304 -4.03 -17.87 -19.48
N ARG A 305 -3.96 -17.33 -18.26
CA ARG A 305 -4.96 -17.58 -17.20
C ARG A 305 -6.21 -16.74 -17.41
N PHE A 306 -6.04 -15.45 -17.69
CA PHE A 306 -7.11 -14.47 -17.86
C PHE A 306 -8.05 -14.81 -19.03
N SER A 307 -7.48 -15.29 -20.13
CA SER A 307 -8.20 -15.66 -21.36
C SER A 307 -8.68 -17.12 -21.38
N LYS A 308 -8.32 -17.94 -20.39
CA LYS A 308 -8.66 -19.37 -20.39
C LYS A 308 -10.18 -19.55 -20.40
N GLY A 309 -10.68 -20.23 -21.42
CA GLY A 309 -12.11 -20.49 -21.59
C GLY A 309 -12.93 -19.27 -22.01
N LYS A 310 -12.28 -18.18 -22.45
CA LYS A 310 -12.94 -16.99 -22.97
C LYS A 310 -12.77 -16.86 -24.48
N VAL A 311 -13.83 -16.45 -25.16
CA VAL A 311 -13.83 -16.00 -26.55
C VAL A 311 -13.19 -14.60 -26.60
N ILE A 312 -12.24 -14.44 -27.51
CA ILE A 312 -11.51 -13.19 -27.72
C ILE A 312 -11.91 -12.68 -29.10
N ASP A 313 -12.89 -11.79 -29.12
CA ASP A 313 -13.43 -11.19 -30.34
C ASP A 313 -12.69 -9.88 -30.64
N ALA A 314 -11.36 -9.98 -30.77
CA ALA A 314 -10.48 -8.84 -30.98
C ALA A 314 -9.44 -9.18 -32.04
N GLU A 315 -9.52 -8.52 -33.20
CA GLU A 315 -8.59 -8.76 -34.32
C GLU A 315 -7.18 -8.25 -34.00
N LYS A 316 -7.08 -7.09 -33.34
CA LYS A 316 -5.80 -6.43 -33.03
C LYS A 316 -5.77 -5.95 -31.59
N LEU A 317 -5.80 -6.91 -30.66
CA LEU A 317 -5.72 -6.63 -29.23
C LEU A 317 -4.41 -5.94 -28.84
N ARG A 318 -4.54 -4.87 -28.07
CA ARG A 318 -3.48 -4.12 -27.40
C ARG A 318 -3.74 -4.12 -25.90
N ILE A 319 -2.76 -4.60 -25.15
CA ILE A 319 -2.80 -4.55 -23.68
C ILE A 319 -1.95 -3.36 -23.25
N VAL A 320 -2.57 -2.41 -22.57
CA VAL A 320 -1.93 -1.21 -22.03
C VAL A 320 -1.80 -1.39 -20.53
N TYR A 321 -0.60 -1.13 -20.00
CA TYR A 321 -0.30 -1.30 -18.58
C TYR A 321 0.68 -0.24 -18.07
N GLY A 322 0.62 -0.01 -16.76
CA GLY A 322 1.56 0.80 -15.97
C GLY A 322 2.81 0.03 -15.59
#